data_AF-A0A525JM65-F1
#
_entry.id   AF-A0A525JM65-F1
#
_cell.length_a   1.000
_cell.length_b   1.000
_cell.length_c   1.000
_cell.angle_alpha   90.00
_cell.angle_beta   90.00
_cell.angle_gamma   90.00
#
_symmetry.space_group_name_H-M   'P 1'
#
loop_
_entity.id
_entity.type
_entity.pdbx_description
1 polymer ?
#
loop_
_entity_poly.entity_id
_entity_poly.type
_entity_poly.pdbx_seq_one_letter_code
_entity_poly.pdbx_strand_id
1 'polypeptide(L)' 'MGQQLQSWRSADGQRMWLSMLVDAMEEASRADLRGQPCHPSILIALEAQLARPASPYFYGASRFSLRN' A
#
# COMPACT_ATOMS: atom_id res chain seq x y z
N MET A 1 9.03 -11.46 -14.38
CA MET A 1 8.02 -10.68 -13.63
C MET A 1 7.02 -9.91 -14.52
N GLY A 2 7.36 -9.47 -15.74
CA GLY A 2 6.46 -8.63 -16.56
C GLY A 2 5.27 -9.33 -17.25
N GLN A 3 5.31 -10.65 -17.44
CA GLN A 3 4.24 -11.39 -18.11
C GLN A 3 2.99 -11.56 -17.22
N GLN A 4 3.21 -11.77 -15.92
CA GLN A 4 2.14 -11.86 -14.93
C GLN A 4 1.39 -10.53 -14.83
N LEU A 5 2.07 -9.39 -14.97
CA LEU A 5 1.42 -8.06 -14.94
C LEU A 5 0.41 -7.85 -16.08
N GLN A 6 0.65 -8.46 -17.25
CA GLN A 6 -0.25 -8.33 -18.40
C GLN A 6 -1.51 -9.17 -18.24
N SER A 7 -1.42 -10.35 -17.59
CA SER A 7 -2.57 -11.22 -17.40
C SER A 7 -3.64 -10.63 -16.47
N TRP A 8 -3.28 -9.78 -15.49
CA TRP A 8 -4.28 -9.11 -14.64
C TRP A 8 -5.00 -7.95 -15.32
N ARG A 9 -4.55 -7.50 -16.51
CA ARG A 9 -5.20 -6.40 -17.23
C ARG A 9 -6.41 -6.85 -18.04
N SER A 10 -6.53 -8.14 -18.35
CA SER A 10 -7.74 -8.73 -18.92
C SER A 10 -8.88 -8.72 -17.90
N ALA A 11 -10.15 -8.65 -18.34
CA ALA A 11 -11.30 -8.59 -17.43
C ALA A 11 -11.34 -9.75 -16.41
N ASP A 12 -11.07 -10.98 -16.85
CA ASP A 12 -10.98 -12.15 -15.95
C ASP A 12 -9.78 -12.05 -14.98
N GLY A 13 -8.67 -11.51 -15.45
CA GLY A 13 -7.49 -11.24 -14.65
C GLY A 13 -7.72 -10.15 -13.60
N GLN A 14 -8.51 -9.12 -13.92
CA GLN A 14 -8.90 -8.06 -12.98
C GLN A 14 -9.80 -8.63 -11.89
N ARG A 15 -10.75 -9.50 -12.24
CA ARG A 15 -11.63 -10.14 -11.24
C ARG A 15 -10.85 -11.06 -10.31
N MET A 16 -9.93 -11.86 -10.87
CA MET A 16 -9.03 -12.70 -10.09
C MET A 16 -8.10 -11.88 -9.20
N TRP A 17 -7.62 -10.73 -9.70
CA TRP A 17 -6.86 -9.75 -8.91
C TRP A 17 -7.63 -9.21 -7.73
N LEU A 18 -8.86 -8.76 -7.97
CA LEU A 18 -9.72 -8.22 -6.92
C LEU A 18 -10.04 -9.27 -5.87
N SER A 19 -10.35 -10.51 -6.26
CA SER A 19 -10.56 -11.60 -5.30
C SER A 19 -9.33 -11.86 -4.44
N MET A 20 -8.14 -12.01 -5.05
CA MET A 20 -6.89 -12.18 -4.28
C MET A 20 -6.60 -11.00 -3.34
N LEU A 21 -6.88 -9.77 -3.78
CA LEU A 21 -6.68 -8.59 -2.95
C LEU A 21 -7.64 -8.59 -1.75
N VAL A 22 -8.91 -8.94 -1.96
CA VAL A 22 -9.89 -9.03 -0.89
C VAL A 22 -9.49 -10.11 0.11
N ASP A 23 -9.12 -11.30 -0.35
CA ASP A 23 -8.67 -12.40 0.52
C ASP A 23 -7.47 -11.97 1.37
N ALA A 24 -6.49 -11.28 0.75
CA ALA A 24 -5.31 -10.78 1.46
C ALA A 24 -5.66 -9.69 2.50
N MET A 25 -6.61 -8.80 2.20
CA MET A 25 -7.08 -7.78 3.14
C MET A 25 -7.86 -8.40 4.30
N GLU A 26 -8.69 -9.41 4.05
CA GLU A 26 -9.40 -10.15 5.08
C GLU A 26 -8.43 -10.88 6.01
N GLU A 27 -7.41 -11.54 5.45
CA GLU A 27 -6.34 -12.18 6.23
C GLU A 27 -5.62 -11.15 7.11
N ALA A 28 -5.19 -10.03 6.53
CA ALA A 28 -4.51 -8.95 7.26
C ALA A 28 -5.40 -8.28 8.32
N SER A 29 -6.73 -8.36 8.17
CA SER A 29 -7.70 -7.83 9.12
C SER A 29 -7.88 -8.74 10.34
N ARG A 30 -7.47 -10.01 10.27
CA ARG A 30 -7.63 -10.97 11.37
C ARG A 30 -7.01 -10.44 12.67
N ALA A 31 -7.82 -10.46 13.72
CA ALA A 31 -7.44 -9.96 15.04
C ALA A 31 -6.22 -10.69 15.62
N ASP A 32 -6.02 -11.96 15.26
CA ASP A 32 -4.86 -12.76 15.68
C ASP A 32 -3.54 -12.18 15.17
N LEU A 33 -3.52 -11.70 13.92
CA LEU A 33 -2.37 -11.02 13.32
C LEU A 33 -2.21 -9.59 13.83
N ARG A 34 -3.31 -8.86 14.04
CA ARG A 34 -3.27 -7.46 14.51
C ARG A 34 -2.96 -7.33 16.01
N GLY A 35 -3.28 -8.36 16.80
CA GLY A 35 -2.99 -8.42 18.23
C GLY A 35 -1.54 -8.81 18.52
N GLN A 36 -0.79 -9.27 17.51
CA GLN A 36 0.60 -9.65 17.69
C GLN A 36 1.45 -8.41 17.95
N PRO A 37 2.18 -8.35 19.08
CA PRO A 37 2.99 -7.20 19.41
C PRO A 37 4.12 -7.04 18.39
N CYS A 38 4.16 -5.89 17.71
CA CYS A 38 5.31 -5.51 16.90
C CYS A 38 6.54 -5.31 17.79
N HIS A 39 7.70 -5.76 17.33
CA HIS A 39 8.94 -5.55 18.08
C HIS A 39 9.18 -4.03 18.29
N PRO A 40 9.50 -3.57 19.51
CA PRO A 40 9.57 -2.15 19.83
C PRO A 40 10.51 -1.34 18.91
N SER A 41 11.61 -1.96 18.46
CA SER A 41 12.54 -1.31 17.52
C SER A 41 11.90 -0.96 16.17
N ILE A 42 10.91 -1.73 15.72
CA ILE A 42 10.18 -1.46 14.47
C ILE A 42 9.29 -0.23 14.65
N LEU A 43 8.62 -0.11 15.80
CA LEU A 43 7.78 1.05 16.11
C LEU A 43 8.62 2.33 16.21
N ILE A 44 9.77 2.28 16.87
CA ILE A 44 10.70 3.42 16.99
C ILE A 44 11.22 3.84 15.61
N ALA A 45 11.61 2.88 14.76
CA ALA A 45 12.08 3.18 13.41
C ALA A 45 10.96 3.75 12.51
N LEU A 46 9.73 3.28 12.67
CA LEU A 46 8.57 3.82 11.97
C LEU A 46 8.26 5.25 12.42
N GLU A 47 8.26 5.49 13.73
CA GLU A 47 8.05 6.83 14.30
C GLU A 47 9.11 7.82 13.78
N ALA A 48 10.39 7.43 13.77
CA ALA A 48 11.46 8.25 13.20
C ALA A 48 11.26 8.54 11.69
N GLN A 49 10.71 7.59 10.93
CA GLN A 49 10.38 7.81 9.52
C GLN A 49 9.17 8.72 9.32
N LEU A 50 8.16 8.64 10.18
CA LEU A 50 6.97 9.49 10.13
C LEU A 50 7.26 10.92 10.61
N ALA A 51 8.16 11.06 11.58
CA ALA A 51 8.64 12.35 12.07
C ALA A 51 9.54 13.07 11.06
N ARG A 52 10.02 12.38 10.01
CA ARG A 52 10.80 13.01 8.96
C ARG A 52 9.90 13.99 8.21
N PRO A 53 10.26 15.29 8.14
CA PRO A 53 9.50 16.25 7.36
C PRO A 53 9.42 15.76 5.91
N ALA A 54 8.20 15.78 5.35
CA ALA A 54 7.99 15.52 3.94
C ALA A 54 8.96 16.41 3.16
N SER A 55 9.72 15.79 2.25
CA SER A 55 10.76 16.51 1.53
C SER A 55 10.16 17.76 0.87
N PRO A 56 10.79 18.95 1.00
CA PRO A 56 10.27 20.20 0.45
C PRO A 56 10.31 20.26 -1.09
N TYR A 57 10.57 19.14 -1.78
CA TYR A 57 10.46 19.09 -3.22
C TYR A 57 8.99 19.26 -3.62
N PHE A 58 8.74 20.43 -4.21
CA PHE A 58 7.52 20.86 -4.88
C PHE A 58 6.83 19.72 -5.64
N TYR A 59 5.81 19.12 -5.04
CA TYR A 59 4.70 18.52 -5.79
C TYR A 59 3.79 19.61 -6.37
N GLY A 60 4.38 20.64 -6.98
CA GLY A 60 3.71 21.73 -7.68
C GLY A 60 3.58 21.51 -9.19
N ALA A 61 3.81 20.29 -9.69
CA ALA A 61 3.76 20.00 -11.12
C ALA A 61 2.96 18.73 -11.47
N SER A 62 2.06 18.26 -10.59
CA SER A 62 1.01 17.37 -11.07
C SER A 62 0.02 18.22 -11.86
N ARG A 63 -0.14 17.94 -13.18
CA ARG A 63 -1.11 18.60 -14.07
C ARG A 63 -2.56 18.55 -13.56
N PHE A 64 -2.82 17.71 -12.56
CA PHE A 64 -4.14 17.51 -11.94
C PHE A 64 -4.31 18.28 -10.63
N SER A 65 -3.25 18.85 -10.06
CA SER A 65 -3.29 19.52 -8.75
C SER A 65 -3.74 20.99 -8.82
N LEU A 66 -3.71 21.61 -10.01
CA LEU A 66 -3.99 23.05 -10.19
C LEU A 66 -5.33 23.33 -10.87
N ARG A 67 -6.26 22.37 -10.85
CA ARG A 67 -7.65 22.58 -11.30
C ARG A 67 -8.62 22.39 -10.14
N ASN A 68 -8.63 23.35 -9.23
CA ASN A 68 -9.79 23.68 -8.42
C ASN A 68 -9.87 25.20 -8.28
#